data_AF-A0A7W1AKQ0-F1
#
_entry.id   AF-A0A7W1AKQ0-F1
#
_cell.length_a   1.000
_cell.length_b   1.000
_cell.length_c   1.000
_cell.angle_alpha   90.00
_cell.angle_beta   90.00
_cell.angle_gamma   90.00
#
_symmetry.space_group_name_H-M   'P 1'
#
loop_
_entity.id
_entity.type
_entity.pdbx_description
1 polymer ?
#
loop_
_entity_poly.entity_id
_entity_poly.type
_entity_poly.pdbx_seq_one_letter_code
_entity_poly.pdbx_strand_id
1 'polypeptide(L)'
;LMLSAALLLSPKRGVRLWGLALACVATGVRFNALAATFGIIVVLFEWKPLPRLRRYALAFGVWVLVTVTTFGFNKLITDQETHFFETTLVDDIIGTLNYVDGELPDSELRVALGGMNLRLDTNIHAGLRRAYRSDTMLWYVLGDNRVFDLPLADVEPPSPEMRARMTEVWKAIVFANPGAYVRYRIDRFRVVLGLEGANETTWSEEHLIVTHDYQDKATIWTYGVSTTTSPMQGHVDEALEYLSHTWLFRPWLYLFLTLALLVLARRHAVAMALLLSGLGIEMSLFFLAHSSDYRYSHWMICTTILAAILLFAERLRGNPRRT
;
A
#
# COMPACT_ATOMS: atom_id res chain seq x y z
N LEU A 1 -7.46 3.67 -13.41
CA LEU A 1 -6.25 3.16 -14.08
C LEU A 1 -6.51 2.37 -15.37
N MET A 2 -7.42 1.39 -15.38
CA MET A 2 -7.71 0.60 -16.59
C MET A 2 -8.12 1.46 -17.79
N LEU A 3 -9.00 2.46 -17.59
CA LEU A 3 -9.37 3.42 -18.63
C LEU A 3 -8.16 4.22 -19.14
N SER A 4 -7.26 4.65 -18.24
CA SER A 4 -6.01 5.32 -18.64
C SER A 4 -5.17 4.44 -19.56
N ALA A 5 -4.97 3.16 -19.21
CA ALA A 5 -4.25 2.21 -20.06
C ALA A 5 -4.89 2.06 -21.45
N ALA A 6 -6.23 1.96 -21.53
CA ALA A 6 -6.95 1.88 -22.80
C ALA A 6 -6.79 3.14 -23.67
N LEU A 7 -6.87 4.34 -23.07
CA LEU A 7 -6.71 5.59 -23.80
C LEU A 7 -5.27 5.82 -24.29
N LEU A 8 -4.27 5.35 -23.53
CA LEU A 8 -2.86 5.42 -23.93
C LEU A 8 -2.55 4.58 -25.17
N LEU A 9 -3.29 3.49 -25.41
CA LEU A 9 -3.18 2.67 -26.61
C LEU A 9 -3.76 3.33 -27.87
N SER A 10 -4.57 4.39 -27.73
CA SER A 10 -5.20 5.06 -28.87
C SER A 10 -4.15 5.61 -29.84
N PRO A 11 -4.36 5.57 -31.17
CA PRO A 11 -3.48 6.24 -32.13
C PRO A 11 -3.62 7.77 -32.09
N LYS A 12 -4.72 8.30 -31.54
CA LYS A 12 -5.01 9.74 -31.51
C LYS A 12 -4.29 10.39 -30.33
N ARG A 13 -3.39 11.35 -30.60
CA ARG A 13 -2.61 12.05 -29.55
C ARG A 13 -3.48 12.71 -28.48
N GLY A 14 -4.58 13.37 -28.87
CA GLY A 14 -5.51 13.98 -27.92
C GLY A 14 -6.13 12.97 -26.96
N VAL A 15 -6.39 11.74 -27.40
CA VAL A 15 -6.91 10.67 -26.55
C VAL A 15 -5.85 10.17 -25.57
N ARG A 16 -4.58 10.09 -26.00
CA ARG A 16 -3.46 9.75 -25.09
C ARG A 16 -3.30 10.78 -23.98
N LEU A 17 -3.51 12.06 -24.26
CA LEU A 17 -3.48 13.13 -23.24
C LEU A 17 -4.57 12.92 -22.19
N TRP A 18 -5.78 12.52 -22.58
CA TRP A 18 -6.82 12.12 -21.63
C TRP A 18 -6.41 10.89 -20.81
N GLY A 19 -5.74 9.92 -21.43
CA GLY A 19 -5.13 8.80 -20.72
C GLY A 19 -4.15 9.23 -19.63
N LEU A 20 -3.28 10.20 -19.91
CA LEU A 20 -2.35 10.77 -18.93
C LEU A 20 -3.08 11.57 -17.84
N ALA A 21 -4.09 12.37 -18.18
CA ALA A 21 -4.89 13.10 -17.20
C ALA A 21 -5.55 12.15 -16.19
N LEU A 22 -6.12 11.03 -16.68
CA LEU A 22 -6.66 9.99 -15.80
C LEU A 22 -5.59 9.29 -14.96
N ALA A 23 -4.35 9.18 -15.45
CA ALA A 23 -3.24 8.67 -14.65
C ALA A 23 -2.84 9.66 -13.55
N CYS A 24 -2.87 10.99 -13.80
CA CYS A 24 -2.67 12.00 -12.77
C CYS A 24 -3.70 11.87 -11.65
N VAL A 25 -4.99 11.80 -12.02
CA VAL A 25 -6.08 11.63 -11.04
C VAL A 25 -5.88 10.35 -10.24
N ALA A 26 -5.63 9.22 -10.92
CA ALA A 26 -5.41 7.95 -10.23
C ALA A 26 -4.18 7.96 -9.31
N THR A 27 -3.12 8.67 -9.68
CA THR A 27 -1.93 8.85 -8.84
C THR A 27 -2.26 9.66 -7.58
N GLY A 28 -3.23 10.58 -7.65
CA GLY A 28 -3.56 11.49 -6.54
C GLY A 28 -4.42 10.86 -5.45
N VAL A 29 -5.20 9.83 -5.79
CA VAL A 29 -6.17 9.20 -4.89
C VAL A 29 -5.52 8.22 -3.90
N ARG A 30 -4.31 7.73 -4.18
CA ARG A 30 -3.59 6.81 -3.29
C ARG A 30 -2.10 7.14 -3.26
N PHE A 31 -1.52 7.11 -2.08
CA PHE A 31 -0.12 7.45 -1.85
C PHE A 31 0.88 6.56 -2.61
N ASN A 32 0.56 5.28 -2.81
CA ASN A 32 1.40 4.33 -3.54
C ASN A 32 1.02 4.18 -5.02
N ALA A 33 0.05 4.96 -5.52
CA ALA A 33 -0.42 4.85 -6.90
C ALA A 33 0.64 5.23 -7.94
N LEU A 34 1.70 5.93 -7.57
CA LEU A 34 2.84 6.21 -8.45
C LEU A 34 3.48 4.91 -8.99
N ALA A 35 3.53 3.86 -8.16
CA ALA A 35 4.05 2.56 -8.56
C ALA A 35 3.09 1.83 -9.51
N ALA A 36 1.78 2.06 -9.34
CA ALA A 36 0.75 1.57 -10.24
C ALA A 36 0.86 2.20 -11.63
N THR A 37 1.03 3.52 -11.70
CA THR A 37 1.05 4.24 -12.97
C THR A 37 2.34 4.04 -13.73
N PHE A 38 3.44 3.69 -13.04
CA PHE A 38 4.75 3.42 -13.65
C PHE A 38 4.66 2.38 -14.77
N GLY A 39 4.20 1.15 -14.47
CA GLY A 39 4.10 0.08 -15.45
C GLY A 39 3.20 0.43 -16.64
N ILE A 40 2.08 1.10 -16.37
CA ILE A 40 1.13 1.54 -17.41
C ILE A 40 1.77 2.57 -18.34
N ILE A 41 2.32 3.65 -17.80
CA ILE A 41 2.85 4.76 -18.60
C ILE A 41 4.13 4.33 -19.31
N VAL A 42 5.10 3.75 -18.60
CA VAL A 42 6.43 3.43 -19.17
C VAL A 42 6.34 2.39 -20.28
N VAL A 43 5.41 1.43 -20.19
CA VAL A 43 5.22 0.38 -21.20
C VAL A 43 4.35 0.85 -22.36
N LEU A 44 3.22 1.53 -22.09
CA LEU A 44 2.19 1.81 -23.11
C LEU A 44 2.31 3.20 -23.74
N PHE A 45 2.90 4.18 -23.07
CA PHE A 45 2.99 5.52 -23.62
C PHE A 45 4.02 5.58 -24.75
N GLU A 46 3.54 6.05 -25.90
CA GLU A 46 4.37 6.37 -27.04
C GLU A 46 3.84 7.67 -27.65
N TRP A 47 4.68 8.70 -27.80
CA TRP A 47 4.22 9.96 -28.40
C TRP A 47 4.34 9.93 -29.93
N LYS A 48 5.45 9.37 -30.40
CA LYS A 48 5.83 9.15 -31.79
C LYS A 48 6.75 7.93 -31.86
N PRO A 49 6.85 7.25 -33.02
CA PRO A 49 7.81 6.16 -33.20
C PRO A 49 9.23 6.65 -32.90
N LEU A 50 9.83 6.09 -31.87
CA LEU A 50 11.19 6.40 -31.40
C LEU A 50 12.00 5.11 -31.23
N PRO A 51 13.34 5.17 -31.35
CA PRO A 51 14.20 4.09 -30.89
C PRO A 51 13.90 3.74 -29.43
N ARG A 52 13.97 2.45 -29.08
CA ARG A 52 13.52 1.90 -27.79
C ARG A 52 13.99 2.73 -26.58
N LEU A 53 15.29 3.04 -26.50
CA LEU A 53 15.84 3.80 -25.37
C LEU A 53 15.21 5.19 -25.24
N ARG A 54 15.09 5.93 -26.35
CA ARG A 54 14.47 7.27 -26.37
C ARG A 54 12.97 7.21 -26.05
N ARG A 55 12.29 6.14 -26.48
CA ARG A 55 10.87 5.89 -26.16
C ARG A 55 10.69 5.74 -24.64
N TYR A 56 11.47 4.86 -24.01
CA TYR A 56 11.38 4.63 -22.57
C TYR A 56 11.82 5.84 -21.75
N ALA A 57 12.86 6.56 -22.17
CA ALA A 57 13.27 7.81 -21.52
C ALA A 57 12.14 8.87 -21.56
N LEU A 58 11.49 9.02 -22.72
CA LEU A 58 10.34 9.93 -22.85
C LEU A 58 9.17 9.48 -21.97
N ALA A 59 8.81 8.19 -22.00
CA ALA A 59 7.71 7.65 -21.20
C ALA A 59 7.98 7.78 -19.69
N PHE A 60 9.22 7.56 -19.26
CA PHE A 60 9.66 7.81 -17.89
C PHE A 60 9.55 9.29 -17.51
N GLY A 61 10.01 10.20 -18.37
CA GLY A 61 9.86 11.64 -18.14
C GLY A 61 8.39 12.07 -18.04
N VAL A 62 7.51 11.47 -18.84
CA VAL A 62 6.06 11.68 -18.74
C VAL A 62 5.48 11.13 -17.43
N TRP A 63 5.93 9.95 -16.99
CA TRP A 63 5.53 9.42 -15.67
C TRP A 63 5.97 10.35 -14.53
N VAL A 64 7.22 10.85 -14.54
CA VAL A 64 7.70 11.84 -13.56
C VAL A 64 6.83 13.10 -13.58
N LEU A 65 6.52 13.61 -14.77
CA LEU A 65 5.66 14.79 -14.92
C LEU A 65 4.26 14.55 -14.34
N VAL A 66 3.64 13.38 -14.62
CA VAL A 66 2.36 12.97 -14.04
C VAL A 66 2.45 12.96 -12.51
N THR A 67 3.47 12.34 -11.94
CA THR A 67 3.68 12.26 -10.49
C THR A 67 3.86 13.65 -9.85
N VAL A 68 4.74 14.49 -10.38
CA VAL A 68 4.98 15.86 -9.86
C VAL A 68 3.72 16.71 -9.98
N THR A 69 3.01 16.62 -11.11
CA THR A 69 1.76 17.34 -11.34
C THR A 69 0.71 16.93 -10.31
N THR A 70 0.57 15.63 -10.06
CA THR A 70 -0.34 15.12 -9.02
C THR A 70 0.01 15.64 -7.63
N PHE A 71 1.28 15.62 -7.22
CA PHE A 71 1.67 16.17 -5.92
C PHE A 71 1.37 17.68 -5.83
N GLY A 72 1.61 18.43 -6.90
CA GLY A 72 1.25 19.84 -6.99
C GLY A 72 -0.26 20.07 -6.86
N PHE A 73 -1.08 19.30 -7.59
CA PHE A 73 -2.54 19.38 -7.48
C PHE A 73 -3.04 19.01 -6.09
N ASN A 74 -2.57 17.91 -5.51
CA ASN A 74 -2.93 17.53 -4.15
C ASN A 74 -2.62 18.68 -3.18
N LYS A 75 -1.41 19.25 -3.22
CA LYS A 75 -1.05 20.41 -2.39
C LYS A 75 -1.97 21.63 -2.60
N LEU A 76 -2.45 21.86 -3.82
CA LEU A 76 -3.33 22.99 -4.13
C LEU A 76 -4.78 22.80 -3.67
N ILE A 77 -5.27 21.55 -3.63
CA ILE A 77 -6.66 21.25 -3.27
C ILE A 77 -6.82 20.74 -1.83
N THR A 78 -5.72 20.46 -1.13
CA THR A 78 -5.74 20.04 0.26
C THR A 78 -5.99 21.25 1.16
N ASP A 79 -7.17 21.27 1.80
CA ASP A 79 -7.53 22.29 2.78
C ASP A 79 -6.80 22.08 4.12
N GLN A 80 -6.60 20.82 4.52
CA GLN A 80 -5.94 20.45 5.77
C GLN A 80 -4.97 19.29 5.54
N GLU A 81 -3.70 19.48 5.91
CA GLU A 81 -2.68 18.43 5.86
C GLU A 81 -2.77 17.56 7.12
N THR A 82 -3.17 16.30 6.96
CA THR A 82 -3.33 15.36 8.10
C THR A 82 -2.03 14.67 8.51
N HIS A 83 -0.99 14.72 7.66
CA HIS A 83 0.34 14.16 7.95
C HIS A 83 0.32 12.71 8.43
N PHE A 84 -0.57 11.91 7.84
CA PHE A 84 -0.76 10.51 8.21
C PHE A 84 0.56 9.71 8.13
N PHE A 85 1.40 9.95 7.12
CA PHE A 85 2.69 9.25 6.98
C PHE A 85 3.63 9.47 8.16
N GLU A 86 3.68 10.68 8.71
CA GLU A 86 4.54 10.96 9.85
C GLU A 86 4.08 10.18 11.09
N THR A 87 2.78 9.94 11.26
CA THR A 87 2.26 9.09 12.34
C THR A 87 2.60 7.62 12.15
N THR A 88 2.72 7.16 10.90
CA THR A 88 3.03 5.75 10.62
C THR A 88 4.50 5.40 10.80
N LEU A 89 5.39 6.40 10.96
CA LEU A 89 6.80 6.17 11.31
C LEU A 89 6.97 5.45 12.65
N VAL A 90 5.98 5.54 13.54
CA VAL A 90 5.97 4.80 14.80
C VAL A 90 5.94 3.29 14.57
N ASP A 91 5.31 2.80 13.51
CA ASP A 91 5.35 1.38 13.15
C ASP A 91 6.76 0.92 12.79
N ASP A 92 7.45 1.71 11.97
CA ASP A 92 8.84 1.44 11.63
C ASP A 92 9.75 1.49 12.86
N ILE A 93 9.51 2.41 13.80
CA ILE A 93 10.26 2.52 15.06
C ILE A 93 10.06 1.28 15.93
N ILE A 94 8.82 0.93 16.26
CA ILE A 94 8.52 -0.22 17.13
C ILE A 94 8.96 -1.51 16.45
N GLY A 95 8.66 -1.66 15.16
CA GLY A 95 9.07 -2.80 14.36
C GLY A 95 10.59 -2.98 14.37
N THR A 96 11.35 -1.91 14.17
CA THR A 96 12.81 -1.97 14.24
C THR A 96 13.29 -2.39 15.63
N LEU A 97 12.81 -1.73 16.69
CA LEU A 97 13.18 -2.05 18.07
C LEU A 97 12.85 -3.51 18.44
N ASN A 98 11.73 -4.03 17.97
CA ASN A 98 11.35 -5.43 18.21
C ASN A 98 12.44 -6.42 17.74
N TYR A 99 13.13 -6.09 16.65
CA TYR A 99 14.18 -6.93 16.04
C TYR A 99 15.61 -6.51 16.39
N VAL A 100 15.82 -5.49 17.23
CA VAL A 100 17.14 -5.19 17.80
C VAL A 100 17.55 -6.32 18.73
N ASP A 101 18.79 -6.76 18.71
CA ASP A 101 19.26 -7.83 19.61
C ASP A 101 19.46 -7.31 21.04
N GLY A 102 19.14 -8.15 22.04
CA GLY A 102 19.29 -7.81 23.45
C GLY A 102 18.17 -6.90 23.99
N GLU A 103 18.36 -6.37 25.19
CA GLU A 103 17.42 -5.43 25.82
C GLU A 103 18.09 -4.06 25.94
N LEU A 104 17.42 -3.01 25.42
CA LEU A 104 17.92 -1.64 25.51
C LEU A 104 17.55 -1.03 26.87
N PRO A 105 18.47 -0.32 27.54
CA PRO A 105 18.18 0.32 28.82
C PRO A 105 17.07 1.38 28.70
N ASP A 106 16.18 1.43 29.70
CA ASP A 106 15.11 2.44 29.73
C ASP A 106 15.64 3.88 29.68
N SER A 107 16.82 4.16 30.26
CA SER A 107 17.44 5.48 30.21
C SER A 107 17.77 5.91 28.78
N GLU A 108 18.27 4.99 27.97
CA GLU A 108 18.58 5.24 26.56
C GLU A 108 17.29 5.46 25.76
N LEU A 109 16.28 4.60 25.95
CA LEU A 109 15.01 4.71 25.25
C LEU A 109 14.21 5.95 25.64
N ARG A 110 14.25 6.41 26.90
CA ARG A 110 13.62 7.68 27.30
C ARG A 110 14.23 8.87 26.57
N VAL A 111 15.54 8.86 26.38
CA VAL A 111 16.24 9.91 25.62
C VAL A 111 15.91 9.81 24.13
N ALA A 112 15.98 8.60 23.57
CA ALA A 112 15.72 8.36 22.15
C ALA A 112 14.27 8.67 21.76
N LEU A 113 13.29 8.19 22.54
CA LEU A 113 11.86 8.35 22.27
C LEU A 113 11.24 9.60 22.93
N GLY A 114 12.06 10.39 23.64
CA GLY A 114 11.59 11.59 24.33
C GLY A 114 10.84 12.52 23.38
N GLY A 115 9.70 13.08 23.82
CA GLY A 115 8.87 13.95 22.99
C GLY A 115 7.91 13.24 22.02
N MET A 116 7.83 11.90 22.04
CA MET A 116 6.84 11.13 21.26
C MET A 116 5.58 10.72 22.05
N ASN A 117 5.33 11.31 23.22
CA ASN A 117 4.21 10.94 24.10
C ASN A 117 4.14 9.43 24.42
N LEU A 118 5.29 8.85 24.79
CA LEU A 118 5.36 7.46 25.22
C LEU A 118 4.63 7.28 26.57
N ARG A 119 3.75 6.26 26.68
CA ARG A 119 2.98 5.93 27.90
C ARG A 119 3.69 4.96 28.84
N LEU A 120 4.83 4.42 28.43
CA LEU A 120 5.62 3.46 29.21
C LEU A 120 6.71 4.19 30.00
N ASP A 121 6.65 4.10 31.32
CA ASP A 121 7.67 4.70 32.20
C ASP A 121 8.81 3.76 32.56
N THR A 122 8.60 2.44 32.51
CA THR A 122 9.60 1.41 32.85
C THR A 122 9.46 0.19 31.94
N ASN A 123 10.52 -0.61 31.83
CA ASN A 123 10.58 -1.79 30.95
C ASN A 123 10.16 -1.43 29.52
N ILE A 124 10.65 -0.30 29.01
CA ILE A 124 10.16 0.32 27.78
C ILE A 124 10.34 -0.65 26.61
N HIS A 125 11.53 -1.24 26.48
CA HIS A 125 11.82 -2.12 25.36
C HIS A 125 10.95 -3.38 25.36
N ALA A 126 10.90 -4.12 26.48
CA ALA A 126 10.00 -5.24 26.67
C ALA A 126 8.51 -4.86 26.46
N GLY A 127 8.09 -3.68 26.91
CA GLY A 127 6.74 -3.17 26.71
C GLY A 127 6.42 -2.92 25.24
N LEU A 128 7.33 -2.28 24.49
CA LEU A 128 7.19 -2.07 23.05
C LEU A 128 7.16 -3.40 22.29
N ARG A 129 8.03 -4.36 22.64
CA ARG A 129 8.04 -5.72 22.07
C ARG A 129 6.73 -6.47 22.32
N ARG A 130 6.19 -6.36 23.53
CA ARG A 130 4.89 -6.98 23.87
C ARG A 130 3.74 -6.35 23.08
N ALA A 131 3.82 -5.05 22.82
CA ALA A 131 2.81 -4.33 22.05
C ALA A 131 2.97 -4.52 20.53
N TYR A 132 4.15 -4.89 20.05
CA TYR A 132 4.41 -5.08 18.62
C TYR A 132 3.52 -6.17 18.03
N ARG A 133 2.97 -5.86 16.86
CA ARG A 133 2.18 -6.78 16.06
C ARG A 133 2.52 -6.64 14.58
N SER A 134 2.80 -7.76 13.93
CA SER A 134 3.19 -7.83 12.51
C SER A 134 2.01 -7.71 11.54
N ASP A 135 0.77 -7.70 12.02
CA ASP A 135 -0.45 -7.54 11.21
C ASP A 135 -1.06 -6.14 11.22
N THR A 136 -0.91 -5.37 12.31
CA THR A 136 -1.49 -4.01 12.38
C THR A 136 -0.72 -3.06 13.28
N MET A 137 -0.61 -1.80 12.83
CA MET A 137 -0.10 -0.69 13.64
C MET A 137 -1.09 -0.23 14.72
N LEU A 138 -2.39 -0.40 14.47
CA LEU A 138 -3.44 0.22 15.29
C LEU A 138 -3.36 -0.19 16.76
N TRP A 139 -2.86 -1.39 17.07
CA TRP A 139 -2.82 -1.93 18.43
C TRP A 139 -2.03 -1.11 19.44
N TYR A 140 -0.98 -0.42 19.00
CA TYR A 140 -0.11 0.33 19.89
C TYR A 140 -0.28 1.85 19.80
N VAL A 141 -1.23 2.32 18.98
CA VAL A 141 -1.65 3.74 18.90
C VAL A 141 -3.13 3.95 19.26
N LEU A 142 -3.96 2.91 19.24
CA LEU A 142 -5.39 2.95 19.60
C LEU A 142 -5.72 2.02 20.79
N GLY A 143 -6.82 2.34 21.47
CA GLY A 143 -7.33 1.55 22.59
C GLY A 143 -6.59 1.77 23.91
N ASP A 144 -6.96 0.98 24.91
CA ASP A 144 -6.43 1.10 26.27
C ASP A 144 -4.97 0.64 26.38
N ASN A 145 -4.58 -0.32 25.53
CA ASN A 145 -3.25 -0.92 25.48
C ASN A 145 -2.25 -0.13 24.63
N ARG A 146 -2.62 1.05 24.11
CA ARG A 146 -1.70 1.87 23.30
C ARG A 146 -0.46 2.26 24.11
N VAL A 147 0.70 2.23 23.46
CA VAL A 147 1.99 2.60 24.08
C VAL A 147 2.43 4.01 23.69
N PHE A 148 1.87 4.58 22.63
CA PHE A 148 2.03 5.98 22.25
C PHE A 148 0.69 6.72 22.31
N ASP A 149 0.71 7.95 22.82
CA ASP A 149 -0.44 8.85 22.77
C ASP A 149 -0.25 9.86 21.63
N LEU A 150 -0.50 9.38 20.41
CA LEU A 150 -0.37 10.17 19.20
C LEU A 150 -1.72 10.80 18.82
N PRO A 151 -1.72 12.05 18.37
CA PRO A 151 -2.89 12.63 17.74
C PRO A 151 -3.05 11.93 16.38
N LEU A 152 -3.99 10.99 16.32
CA LEU A 152 -4.34 10.31 15.07
C LEU A 152 -5.16 11.26 14.19
N ALA A 153 -5.06 11.04 12.89
CA ALA A 153 -5.51 11.95 11.84
C ALA A 153 -6.98 12.43 11.95
N ASP A 154 -7.81 11.73 12.72
CA ASP A 154 -9.26 11.97 12.82
C ASP A 154 -9.65 12.96 13.93
N VAL A 155 -8.72 13.34 14.82
CA VAL A 155 -9.00 14.26 15.96
C VAL A 155 -8.23 15.58 15.82
N GLU A 156 -6.92 15.50 15.56
CA GLU A 156 -6.07 16.66 15.31
C GLU A 156 -4.81 16.20 14.58
N PRO A 157 -4.30 16.91 13.54
CA PRO A 157 -3.02 16.55 12.95
C PRO A 157 -1.88 16.74 13.95
N PRO A 158 -0.82 15.90 13.93
CA PRO A 158 0.33 16.08 14.81
C PRO A 158 0.99 17.45 14.58
N SER A 159 1.36 18.11 15.68
CA SER A 159 2.04 19.41 15.63
C SER A 159 3.34 19.32 14.80
N PRO A 160 3.79 20.41 14.15
CA PRO A 160 5.03 20.40 13.39
C PRO A 160 6.24 19.91 14.19
N GLU A 161 6.29 20.25 15.49
CA GLU A 161 7.34 19.81 16.42
C GLU A 161 7.31 18.29 16.64
N MET A 162 6.10 17.73 16.90
CA MET A 162 5.92 16.29 17.04
C MET A 162 6.33 15.55 15.75
N ARG A 163 5.95 16.07 14.57
CA ARG A 163 6.33 15.47 13.28
C ARG A 163 7.83 15.48 13.03
N ALA A 164 8.49 16.61 13.30
CA ALA A 164 9.93 16.71 13.21
C ALA A 164 10.59 15.70 14.17
N ARG A 165 10.08 15.61 15.40
CA ARG A 165 10.59 14.67 16.40
C ARG A 165 10.42 13.21 15.97
N MET A 166 9.23 12.80 15.52
CA MET A 166 9.00 11.44 15.00
C MET A 166 9.95 11.11 13.85
N THR A 167 10.19 12.07 12.95
CA THR A 167 11.13 11.89 11.83
C THR A 167 12.57 11.72 12.31
N GLU A 168 13.02 12.52 13.28
CA GLU A 168 14.36 12.41 13.86
C GLU A 168 14.57 11.07 14.57
N VAL A 169 13.60 10.65 15.39
CA VAL A 169 13.67 9.38 16.12
C VAL A 169 13.65 8.20 15.16
N TRP A 170 12.77 8.23 14.15
CA TRP A 170 12.74 7.21 13.09
C TRP A 170 14.09 7.10 12.40
N LYS A 171 14.68 8.22 11.95
CA LYS A 171 16.03 8.22 11.34
C LYS A 171 17.07 7.63 12.27
N ALA A 172 17.10 8.06 13.53
CA ALA A 172 18.08 7.61 14.51
C ALA A 172 18.01 6.10 14.74
N ILE A 173 16.81 5.56 14.98
CA ILE A 173 16.60 4.14 15.27
C ILE A 173 16.83 3.28 14.03
N VAL A 174 16.23 3.64 12.90
CA VAL A 174 16.31 2.86 11.64
C VAL A 174 17.73 2.86 11.08
N PHE A 175 18.42 4.00 11.07
CA PHE A 175 19.79 4.05 10.54
C PHE A 175 20.83 3.47 11.50
N ALA A 176 20.59 3.47 12.81
CA ALA A 176 21.44 2.75 13.75
C ALA A 176 21.24 1.23 13.66
N ASN A 177 20.06 0.76 13.22
CA ASN A 177 19.70 -0.67 13.22
C ASN A 177 19.14 -1.13 11.85
N PRO A 178 19.88 -0.98 10.73
CA PRO A 178 19.35 -1.27 9.40
C PRO A 178 18.97 -2.75 9.20
N GLY A 179 19.69 -3.68 9.83
CA GLY A 179 19.38 -5.11 9.77
C GLY A 179 18.06 -5.46 10.47
N ALA A 180 17.80 -4.86 11.63
CA ALA A 180 16.54 -5.02 12.36
C ALA A 180 15.37 -4.42 11.58
N TYR A 181 15.56 -3.23 10.97
CA TYR A 181 14.57 -2.61 10.10
C TYR A 181 14.20 -3.49 8.90
N VAL A 182 15.20 -4.01 8.18
CA VAL A 182 14.95 -4.91 7.03
C VAL A 182 14.24 -6.18 7.47
N ARG A 183 14.62 -6.76 8.61
CA ARG A 183 13.96 -7.96 9.15
C ARG A 183 12.49 -7.71 9.49
N TYR A 184 12.20 -6.59 10.16
CA TYR A 184 10.84 -6.12 10.39
C TYR A 184 10.05 -5.97 9.09
N ARG A 185 10.62 -5.33 8.05
CA ARG A 185 9.94 -5.14 6.77
C ARG A 185 9.67 -6.44 6.03
N ILE A 186 10.58 -7.41 6.10
CA ILE A 186 10.37 -8.75 5.54
C ILE A 186 9.21 -9.45 6.25
N ASP A 187 9.20 -9.43 7.59
CA ASP A 187 8.15 -10.01 8.42
C ASP A 187 6.78 -9.40 8.08
N ARG A 188 6.66 -8.07 8.13
CA ARG A 188 5.45 -7.33 7.72
C ARG A 188 5.00 -7.69 6.32
N PHE A 189 5.91 -7.74 5.36
CA PHE A 189 5.58 -8.04 3.96
C PHE A 189 5.10 -9.50 3.78
N ARG A 190 5.60 -10.45 4.56
CA ARG A 190 5.08 -11.83 4.55
C ARG A 190 3.64 -11.90 5.05
N VAL A 191 3.29 -11.14 6.09
CA VAL A 191 1.91 -11.05 6.58
C VAL A 191 1.00 -10.37 5.54
N VAL A 192 1.45 -9.28 4.91
CA VAL A 192 0.73 -8.63 3.79
C VAL A 192 0.47 -9.61 2.65
N LEU A 193 1.45 -10.44 2.30
CA LEU A 193 1.31 -11.47 1.28
C LEU A 193 0.44 -12.66 1.72
N GLY A 194 0.06 -12.74 2.99
CA GLY A 194 -0.65 -13.87 3.57
C GLY A 194 0.18 -15.16 3.58
N LEU A 195 1.50 -15.06 3.66
CA LEU A 195 2.43 -16.20 3.75
C LEU A 195 2.50 -16.78 5.16
N GLU A 196 2.38 -15.90 6.15
CA GLU A 196 2.27 -16.29 7.54
C GLU A 196 0.78 -16.17 7.88
N GLY A 197 0.17 -17.30 8.26
CA GLY A 197 -1.11 -17.24 8.94
C GLY A 197 -0.90 -16.40 10.19
N ALA A 198 -1.84 -15.50 10.49
CA ALA A 198 -1.93 -15.00 11.85
C ALA A 198 -1.86 -16.24 12.76
N ASN A 199 -1.13 -16.19 13.85
CA ASN A 199 -1.38 -17.19 14.88
C ASN A 199 -2.84 -17.02 15.33
N GLU A 200 -3.46 -18.07 15.89
CA GLU A 200 -4.87 -18.14 16.36
C GLU A 200 -5.32 -17.03 17.36
N THR A 201 -4.44 -16.09 17.66
CA THR A 201 -4.65 -14.97 18.59
C THR A 201 -4.43 -13.59 17.95
N THR A 202 -4.15 -13.54 16.64
CA THR A 202 -3.84 -12.29 15.92
C THR A 202 -4.96 -11.91 14.94
N TRP A 203 -5.62 -10.78 15.20
CA TRP A 203 -6.46 -9.90 14.33
C TRP A 203 -6.47 -10.16 12.80
N SER A 204 -5.39 -10.64 12.16
CA SER A 204 -5.40 -11.07 10.75
C SER A 204 -5.97 -12.47 10.46
N GLU A 205 -6.34 -13.27 11.45
CA GLU A 205 -7.03 -14.55 11.22
C GLU A 205 -8.52 -14.38 10.89
N GLU A 206 -9.17 -13.37 11.46
CA GLU A 206 -10.61 -13.15 11.32
C GLU A 206 -10.97 -12.13 10.22
N HIS A 207 -10.10 -11.16 9.88
CA HIS A 207 -10.49 -10.07 8.98
C HIS A 207 -9.40 -9.64 7.99
N LEU A 208 -9.03 -10.52 7.04
CA LEU A 208 -8.35 -10.09 5.79
C LEU A 208 -9.19 -9.05 5.03
N ILE A 209 -10.52 -9.09 5.22
CA ILE A 209 -11.48 -8.15 4.69
C ILE A 209 -11.94 -7.25 5.84
N VAL A 210 -11.68 -5.95 5.71
CA VAL A 210 -12.25 -4.95 6.62
C VAL A 210 -13.74 -4.82 6.32
N THR A 211 -14.57 -5.35 7.22
CA THR A 211 -16.05 -5.22 7.19
C THR A 211 -16.47 -3.81 7.58
N HIS A 212 -17.78 -3.51 7.45
CA HIS A 212 -18.37 -2.21 7.77
C HIS A 212 -18.16 -1.76 9.22
N ASP A 213 -17.80 -2.66 10.13
CA ASP A 213 -17.70 -2.38 11.56
C ASP A 213 -16.54 -1.47 11.95
N TYR A 214 -15.53 -1.33 11.08
CA TYR A 214 -14.32 -0.52 11.30
C TYR A 214 -14.44 0.93 10.84
N GLN A 215 -15.66 1.39 10.60
CA GLN A 215 -15.93 2.76 10.27
C GLN A 215 -16.08 3.60 11.54
N ASP A 216 -15.54 4.82 11.54
CA ASP A 216 -15.89 5.81 12.56
C ASP A 216 -17.37 6.19 12.39
N LYS A 217 -18.23 5.51 13.16
CA LYS A 217 -19.68 5.69 13.13
C LYS A 217 -20.07 7.14 13.43
N ALA A 218 -19.29 7.85 14.26
CA ALA A 218 -19.57 9.25 14.56
C ALA A 218 -19.33 10.12 13.33
N THR A 219 -18.19 9.97 12.67
CA THR A 219 -17.88 10.70 11.43
C THR A 219 -18.85 10.37 10.30
N ILE A 220 -19.19 9.09 10.09
CA ILE A 220 -20.15 8.69 9.06
C ILE A 220 -21.55 9.26 9.33
N TRP A 221 -21.96 9.26 10.60
CA TRP A 221 -23.21 9.89 11.03
C TRP A 221 -23.22 11.40 10.74
N THR A 222 -22.12 12.10 10.99
CA THR A 222 -21.97 13.52 10.66
C THR A 222 -22.17 13.81 9.17
N TYR A 223 -21.76 12.89 8.29
CA TYR A 223 -21.98 13.01 6.84
C TYR A 223 -23.37 12.55 6.37
N GLY A 224 -24.26 12.13 7.27
CA GLY A 224 -25.61 11.68 6.93
C GLY A 224 -25.63 10.38 6.12
N VAL A 225 -24.56 9.60 6.18
CA VAL A 225 -24.47 8.30 5.51
C VAL A 225 -25.01 7.24 6.47
N SER A 226 -25.92 6.39 6.00
CA SER A 226 -26.48 5.32 6.84
C SER A 226 -25.39 4.29 7.18
N THR A 227 -25.23 3.99 8.47
CA THR A 227 -24.37 2.89 8.95
C THR A 227 -25.11 1.55 9.03
N THR A 228 -26.41 1.51 8.68
CA THR A 228 -27.17 0.26 8.70
C THR A 228 -26.84 -0.60 7.49
N THR A 229 -26.49 -1.86 7.74
CA THR A 229 -26.36 -2.87 6.69
C THR A 229 -27.74 -3.42 6.35
N SER A 230 -28.02 -3.55 5.05
CA SER A 230 -29.18 -4.31 4.58
C SER A 230 -28.96 -5.81 4.79
N PRO A 231 -30.03 -6.63 4.91
CA PRO A 231 -29.88 -8.09 5.02
C PRO A 231 -29.08 -8.72 3.88
N MET A 232 -29.22 -8.17 2.66
CA MET A 232 -28.44 -8.61 1.50
C MET A 232 -26.94 -8.32 1.68
N GLN A 233 -26.57 -7.16 2.25
CA GLN A 233 -25.17 -6.86 2.58
C GLN A 233 -24.65 -7.83 3.64
N GLY A 234 -25.44 -8.16 4.66
CA GLY A 234 -25.07 -9.17 5.66
C GLY A 234 -24.72 -10.53 5.04
N HIS A 235 -25.54 -11.03 4.11
CA HIS A 235 -25.23 -12.28 3.41
C HIS A 235 -24.00 -12.20 2.50
N VAL A 236 -23.75 -11.03 1.90
CA VAL A 236 -22.52 -10.81 1.11
C VAL A 236 -21.30 -10.77 2.03
N ASP A 237 -21.40 -10.12 3.19
CA ASP A 237 -20.33 -10.05 4.19
C ASP A 237 -20.01 -11.46 4.72
N GLU A 238 -21.02 -12.25 5.11
CA GLU A 238 -20.87 -13.65 5.53
C GLU A 238 -20.20 -14.52 4.45
N ALA A 239 -20.61 -14.36 3.18
CA ALA A 239 -20.03 -15.09 2.07
C ALA A 239 -18.57 -14.68 1.81
N LEU A 240 -18.27 -13.38 1.89
CA LEU A 240 -16.92 -12.86 1.72
C LEU A 240 -16.01 -13.29 2.87
N GLU A 241 -16.49 -13.27 4.10
CA GLU A 241 -15.80 -13.78 5.28
C GLU A 241 -15.46 -15.26 5.10
N TYR A 242 -16.45 -16.09 4.74
CA TYR A 242 -16.22 -17.50 4.44
C TYR A 242 -15.16 -17.71 3.36
N LEU A 243 -15.24 -16.96 2.26
CA LEU A 243 -14.27 -17.04 1.17
C LEU A 243 -12.88 -16.52 1.57
N SER A 244 -12.79 -15.58 2.51
CA SER A 244 -11.54 -14.99 2.99
C SER A 244 -10.62 -16.02 3.64
N HIS A 245 -11.19 -17.08 4.22
CA HIS A 245 -10.43 -18.19 4.78
C HIS A 245 -9.83 -19.12 3.72
N THR A 246 -10.22 -18.98 2.46
CA THR A 246 -9.69 -19.82 1.37
C THR A 246 -8.34 -19.29 0.84
N TRP A 247 -7.58 -20.17 0.22
CA TRP A 247 -6.33 -19.82 -0.48
C TRP A 247 -6.52 -18.78 -1.61
N LEU A 248 -7.74 -18.61 -2.13
CA LEU A 248 -8.06 -17.61 -3.15
C LEU A 248 -7.95 -16.17 -2.65
N PHE A 249 -7.98 -15.95 -1.33
CA PHE A 249 -7.81 -14.65 -0.70
C PHE A 249 -6.38 -14.43 -0.17
N ARG A 250 -5.41 -15.27 -0.56
CA ARG A 250 -4.01 -15.12 -0.18
C ARG A 250 -3.22 -14.41 -1.29
N PRO A 251 -2.72 -13.18 -1.06
CA PRO A 251 -2.04 -12.41 -2.10
C PRO A 251 -0.81 -13.09 -2.72
N TRP A 252 -0.08 -13.93 -1.95
CA TRP A 252 1.09 -14.64 -2.47
C TRP A 252 0.78 -15.51 -3.70
N LEU A 253 -0.44 -16.05 -3.80
CA LEU A 253 -0.88 -16.81 -4.98
C LEU A 253 -0.82 -15.94 -6.23
N TYR A 254 -1.36 -14.73 -6.14
CA TYR A 254 -1.41 -13.79 -7.26
C TYR A 254 -0.05 -13.17 -7.55
N LEU A 255 0.81 -13.01 -6.54
CA LEU A 255 2.20 -12.63 -6.76
C LEU A 255 2.92 -13.70 -7.60
N PHE A 256 2.80 -14.98 -7.25
CA PHE A 256 3.39 -16.07 -8.02
C PHE A 256 2.83 -16.13 -9.45
N LEU A 257 1.51 -16.02 -9.61
CA LEU A 257 0.87 -15.96 -10.91
C LEU A 257 1.34 -14.73 -11.71
N THR A 258 1.50 -13.58 -11.08
CA THR A 258 2.02 -12.35 -11.73
C THR A 258 3.39 -12.63 -12.33
N LEU A 259 4.31 -13.19 -11.55
CA LEU A 259 5.66 -13.51 -11.99
C LEU A 259 5.68 -14.52 -13.14
N ALA A 260 4.86 -15.57 -13.06
CA ALA A 260 4.71 -16.55 -14.13
C ALA A 260 4.14 -15.91 -15.42
N LEU A 261 3.10 -15.09 -15.29
CA LEU A 261 2.47 -14.41 -16.42
C LEU A 261 3.38 -13.35 -17.04
N LEU A 262 4.28 -12.70 -16.28
CA LEU A 262 5.26 -11.76 -16.83
C LEU A 262 6.16 -12.41 -17.88
N VAL A 263 6.61 -13.65 -17.61
CA VAL A 263 7.42 -14.42 -18.56
C VAL A 263 6.64 -14.70 -19.85
N LEU A 264 5.35 -15.05 -19.72
CA LEU A 264 4.46 -15.33 -20.85
C LEU A 264 4.08 -14.05 -21.61
N ALA A 265 3.93 -12.93 -20.91
CA ALA A 265 3.52 -11.63 -21.44
C ALA A 265 4.64 -10.88 -22.16
N ARG A 266 5.86 -11.43 -22.29
CA ARG A 266 7.02 -10.74 -22.90
C ARG A 266 6.80 -10.17 -24.30
N ARG A 267 5.78 -10.63 -25.03
CA ARG A 267 5.38 -10.13 -26.36
C ARG A 267 4.03 -9.38 -26.37
N HIS A 268 3.39 -9.24 -25.21
CA HIS A 268 2.06 -8.66 -25.04
C HIS A 268 2.17 -7.40 -24.18
N ALA A 269 2.39 -6.25 -24.83
CA ALA A 269 2.67 -4.99 -24.14
C ALA A 269 1.58 -4.61 -23.11
N VAL A 270 0.30 -4.85 -23.42
CA VAL A 270 -0.82 -4.57 -22.51
C VAL A 270 -0.76 -5.43 -21.27
N ALA A 271 -0.64 -6.76 -21.42
CA ALA A 271 -0.52 -7.68 -20.30
C ALA A 271 0.71 -7.35 -19.44
N MET A 272 1.86 -7.06 -20.07
CA MET A 272 3.08 -6.64 -19.38
C MET A 272 2.87 -5.36 -18.56
N ALA A 273 2.21 -4.35 -19.13
CA ALA A 273 1.93 -3.09 -18.46
C ALA A 273 1.03 -3.27 -17.22
N LEU A 274 0.01 -4.12 -17.33
CA LEU A 274 -0.88 -4.46 -16.21
C LEU A 274 -0.13 -5.20 -15.10
N LEU A 275 0.63 -6.23 -15.44
CA LEU A 275 1.37 -7.04 -14.47
C LEU A 275 2.46 -6.21 -13.75
N LEU A 276 3.20 -5.38 -14.48
CA LEU A 276 4.19 -4.47 -13.87
C LEU A 276 3.54 -3.38 -13.02
N SER A 277 2.33 -2.94 -13.37
CA SER A 277 1.54 -2.02 -12.56
C SER A 277 1.09 -2.64 -11.24
N GLY A 278 0.58 -3.88 -11.29
CA GLY A 278 0.22 -4.67 -10.12
C GLY A 278 1.41 -4.92 -9.20
N LEU A 279 2.49 -5.45 -9.77
CA LEU A 279 3.73 -5.74 -9.05
C LEU A 279 4.36 -4.48 -8.46
N GLY A 280 4.32 -3.34 -9.17
CA GLY A 280 4.81 -2.06 -8.65
C GLY A 280 4.09 -1.64 -7.36
N ILE A 281 2.75 -1.71 -7.35
CA ILE A 281 1.99 -1.46 -6.11
C ILE A 281 2.39 -2.45 -5.02
N GLU A 282 2.43 -3.75 -5.32
CA GLU A 282 2.71 -4.76 -4.30
C GLU A 282 4.10 -4.56 -3.67
N MET A 283 5.12 -4.32 -4.50
CA MET A 283 6.49 -4.08 -4.02
C MET A 283 6.60 -2.78 -3.20
N SER A 284 5.76 -1.78 -3.47
CA SER A 284 5.75 -0.56 -2.65
C SER A 284 5.26 -0.82 -1.21
N LEU A 285 4.43 -1.87 -1.01
CA LEU A 285 3.92 -2.23 0.31
C LEU A 285 5.03 -2.72 1.24
N PHE A 286 6.14 -3.23 0.71
CA PHE A 286 7.32 -3.54 1.51
C PHE A 286 7.79 -2.34 2.34
N PHE A 287 7.66 -1.11 1.81
CA PHE A 287 8.07 0.12 2.48
C PHE A 287 6.91 0.94 3.04
N LEU A 288 5.66 0.60 2.74
CA LEU A 288 4.53 1.49 3.04
C LEU A 288 3.37 0.79 3.76
N ALA A 289 3.40 -0.54 3.90
CA ALA A 289 2.36 -1.24 4.63
C ALA A 289 2.53 -1.05 6.14
N HIS A 290 1.43 -0.62 6.77
CA HIS A 290 1.27 -0.50 8.22
C HIS A 290 0.18 -1.44 8.75
N SER A 291 -0.49 -2.17 7.86
CA SER A 291 -1.36 -3.29 8.18
C SER A 291 -1.37 -4.32 7.04
N SER A 292 -1.81 -5.53 7.33
CA SER A 292 -1.84 -6.66 6.40
C SER A 292 -3.20 -6.84 5.69
N ASP A 293 -3.86 -5.73 5.37
CA ASP A 293 -5.19 -5.74 4.76
C ASP A 293 -5.15 -6.20 3.30
N TYR A 294 -6.04 -7.14 2.92
CA TYR A 294 -6.18 -7.63 1.56
C TYR A 294 -6.43 -6.52 0.53
N ARG A 295 -7.04 -5.40 0.95
CA ARG A 295 -7.32 -4.23 0.10
C ARG A 295 -6.05 -3.61 -0.49
N TYR A 296 -4.89 -3.79 0.14
CA TYR A 296 -3.63 -3.30 -0.39
C TYR A 296 -3.16 -4.09 -1.61
N SER A 297 -3.35 -5.41 -1.62
CA SER A 297 -2.96 -6.29 -2.72
C SER A 297 -3.99 -6.38 -3.85
N HIS A 298 -5.21 -5.85 -3.64
CA HIS A 298 -6.32 -5.92 -4.60
C HIS A 298 -5.94 -5.49 -6.02
N TRP A 299 -5.12 -4.45 -6.20
CA TRP A 299 -4.71 -4.01 -7.54
C TRP A 299 -3.83 -5.03 -8.27
N MET A 300 -2.88 -5.67 -7.57
CA MET A 300 -2.09 -6.77 -8.14
C MET A 300 -3.01 -7.91 -8.57
N ILE A 301 -3.97 -8.27 -7.73
CA ILE A 301 -4.93 -9.34 -8.00
C ILE A 301 -5.75 -9.06 -9.26
N CYS A 302 -6.35 -7.86 -9.36
CA CYS A 302 -7.09 -7.45 -10.54
C CYS A 302 -6.25 -7.48 -11.82
N THR A 303 -5.05 -6.91 -11.78
CA THR A 303 -4.16 -6.85 -12.95
C THR A 303 -3.67 -8.23 -13.38
N THR A 304 -3.43 -9.13 -12.42
CA THR A 304 -3.08 -10.55 -12.68
C THR A 304 -4.21 -11.26 -13.42
N ILE A 305 -5.43 -11.19 -12.90
CA ILE A 305 -6.60 -11.85 -13.49
C ILE A 305 -6.87 -11.30 -14.89
N LEU A 306 -6.86 -9.98 -15.06
CA LEU A 306 -7.08 -9.35 -16.37
C LEU A 306 -5.99 -9.72 -17.37
N ALA A 307 -4.72 -9.73 -16.96
CA ALA A 307 -3.62 -10.14 -17.82
C ALA A 307 -3.74 -11.62 -18.22
N ALA A 308 -4.13 -12.50 -17.29
CA ALA A 308 -4.39 -13.91 -17.59
C ALA A 308 -5.48 -14.02 -18.66
N ILE A 309 -6.65 -13.39 -18.45
CA ILE A 309 -7.76 -13.41 -19.40
C ILE A 309 -7.31 -12.93 -20.79
N LEU A 310 -6.57 -11.82 -20.87
CA LEU A 310 -6.06 -11.30 -22.14
C LEU A 310 -5.16 -12.30 -22.86
N LEU A 311 -4.18 -12.88 -22.15
CA LEU A 311 -3.24 -13.85 -22.72
C LEU A 311 -3.93 -15.14 -23.19
N PHE A 312 -4.88 -15.67 -22.40
CA PHE A 312 -5.62 -16.87 -22.76
C PHE A 312 -6.60 -16.62 -23.91
N ALA A 313 -7.33 -15.49 -23.90
CA ALA A 313 -8.26 -15.15 -24.97
C ALA A 313 -7.54 -14.95 -26.31
N GLU A 314 -6.37 -14.30 -26.31
CA GLU A 314 -5.56 -14.15 -27.53
C GLU A 314 -5.02 -15.49 -28.04
N ARG A 315 -4.63 -16.40 -27.14
CA ARG A 315 -4.19 -17.75 -27.51
C ARG A 315 -5.31 -18.59 -28.11
N LEU A 316 -6.52 -18.53 -27.54
CA LEU A 316 -7.69 -19.25 -28.05
C LEU A 316 -8.19 -18.71 -29.39
N ARG A 317 -8.07 -17.41 -29.62
CA ARG A 317 -8.36 -16.78 -30.92
C ARG A 317 -7.38 -17.19 -32.02
N GLY A 318 -6.37 -18.01 -31.71
CA GLY A 318 -5.45 -18.58 -32.69
C GLY A 318 -4.67 -17.53 -33.47
N ASN A 319 -4.41 -16.36 -32.87
CA ASN A 319 -4.02 -15.16 -33.61
C ASN A 319 -2.80 -15.44 -34.52
N PRO A 320 -2.98 -15.45 -35.86
CA PRO A 320 -1.92 -15.72 -36.84
C PRO A 320 -0.88 -14.59 -36.94
N ARG A 321 -1.04 -13.50 -36.18
CA ARG A 321 -0.15 -12.31 -36.20
C ARG A 321 1.13 -12.49 -35.38
N ARG A 322 1.75 -13.67 -35.47
CA ARG A 322 3.18 -13.86 -35.20
C ARG A 322 3.91 -13.94 -36.54
N THR A 323 4.03 -12.80 -37.21
CA THR A 323 5.14 -12.50 -38.13
C THR A 323 5.70 -11.14 -37.76
#